data_AF-A0A257HFE4-F1
#
_entry.id   AF-A0A257HFE4-F1
#
_cell.length_a   1.000
_cell.length_b   1.000
_cell.length_c   1.000
_cell.angle_alpha   90.00
_cell.angle_beta   90.00
_cell.angle_gamma   90.00
#
_symmetry.space_group_name_H-M   'P 1'
#
loop_
_entity.id
_entity.type
_entity.pdbx_description
1 polymer ?
#
loop_
_entity_poly.entity_id
_entity_poly.type
_entity_poly.pdbx_seq_one_letter_code
_entity_poly.pdbx_strand_id
1 'polypeptide(L)'
;MKRLVLLAALVASPAVAAPSFDCNKARSKAEKAICASPEVSSLDSAVADAYRLALSRLEADANAVARLKIDQKAFVTYRDKFIDNENLVLPDFLARRRDFLLSIDPTARGSVEGHWKSFWGETRIRSSNRGDLDISHWMSEPVLRSWNCGDPQETTPGRLERGALVTGSKDDGMRFERKNRLLIMSILSAPDVETGASCGFIGKNTDAMFPVMSAQPIVAEQKPIPPTSEKRLANVLPRLPAAAFDNTTDGIDETELKQLIATGASANWTLKSISTQKVVISARRPFSEVHLTRTTMDGTDLIQALTFNEKAVSYSYWAVGAASAPLTSHTPRGLRRLLNETQDGSDAIPLSDIPAPIRNYIEKTEQCLHWEGEVSDDGASARKQQIASTLKKLDCAGRQRDEKTLMVQFKDQERWLTLISRTNQFLAP
;
A
#
# COMPACT_ATOMS: atom_id res chain seq x y z
N MET A 1 -37.92 -30.62 49.79
CA MET A 1 -36.63 -30.82 49.08
C MET A 1 -36.47 -29.71 48.04
N LYS A 2 -35.62 -28.71 48.29
CA LYS A 2 -35.33 -27.61 47.34
C LYS A 2 -34.11 -27.98 46.51
N ARG A 3 -34.25 -28.12 45.19
CA ARG A 3 -33.13 -28.34 44.25
C ARG A 3 -32.51 -26.98 43.91
N LEU A 4 -31.27 -26.75 44.30
CA LEU A 4 -30.44 -25.68 43.75
C LEU A 4 -29.97 -26.09 42.35
N VAL A 5 -30.25 -25.25 41.36
CA VAL A 5 -29.66 -25.34 40.03
C VAL A 5 -28.50 -24.35 40.00
N LEU A 6 -27.26 -24.85 39.94
CA LEU A 6 -26.08 -24.04 39.65
C LEU A 6 -25.99 -23.79 38.14
N LEU A 7 -26.16 -22.55 37.71
CA LEU A 7 -25.75 -22.12 36.36
C LEU A 7 -24.23 -21.92 36.35
N ALA A 8 -23.53 -22.78 35.61
CA ALA A 8 -22.12 -22.58 35.28
C ALA A 8 -22.01 -21.53 34.17
N ALA A 9 -21.44 -20.36 34.48
CA ALA A 9 -21.07 -19.37 33.48
C ALA A 9 -19.80 -19.83 32.75
N LEU A 10 -19.91 -20.17 31.46
CA LEU A 10 -18.74 -20.31 30.58
C LEU A 10 -18.16 -18.92 30.35
N VAL A 11 -17.05 -18.62 31.02
CA VAL A 11 -16.20 -17.47 30.68
C VAL A 11 -15.42 -17.87 29.42
N ALA A 12 -15.77 -17.28 28.29
CA ALA A 12 -14.95 -17.38 27.08
C ALA A 12 -13.65 -16.62 27.33
N SER A 13 -12.55 -17.34 27.57
CA SER A 13 -11.22 -16.75 27.64
C SER A 13 -10.88 -16.13 26.28
N PRO A 14 -10.38 -14.88 26.22
CA PRO A 14 -9.89 -14.30 24.99
C PRO A 14 -8.74 -15.19 24.48
N ALA A 15 -8.78 -15.55 23.19
CA ALA A 15 -7.69 -16.27 22.56
C ALA A 15 -6.41 -15.47 22.75
N VAL A 16 -5.50 -16.00 23.57
CA VAL A 16 -4.19 -15.37 23.82
C VAL A 16 -3.45 -15.40 22.48
N ALA A 17 -3.12 -14.23 21.94
CA ALA A 17 -2.35 -14.14 20.70
C ALA A 17 -1.02 -14.88 20.90
N ALA A 18 -0.85 -15.99 20.20
CA ALA A 18 0.37 -16.79 20.24
C ALA A 18 1.30 -16.34 19.11
N PRO A 19 2.62 -16.31 19.34
CA PRO A 19 3.58 -16.07 18.27
C PRO A 19 3.68 -17.26 17.33
N SER A 20 4.46 -17.13 16.26
CA SER A 20 4.62 -18.17 15.23
C SER A 20 5.40 -19.41 15.70
N PHE A 21 5.80 -19.45 16.97
CA PHE A 21 6.56 -20.51 17.60
C PHE A 21 6.06 -20.80 19.02
N ASP A 22 6.45 -21.95 19.57
CA ASP A 22 6.12 -22.34 20.95
C ASP A 22 6.97 -21.53 21.96
N CYS A 23 6.32 -20.67 22.75
CA CYS A 23 6.98 -19.85 23.76
C CYS A 23 7.77 -20.66 24.80
N ASN A 24 7.39 -21.90 25.07
CA ASN A 24 8.16 -22.77 25.98
C ASN A 24 9.51 -23.19 25.38
N LYS A 25 9.69 -23.01 24.06
CA LYS A 25 10.91 -23.31 23.32
C LYS A 25 11.71 -22.06 22.95
N ALA A 26 11.30 -20.87 23.41
CA ALA A 26 12.01 -19.62 23.16
C ALA A 26 13.45 -19.68 23.69
N ARG A 27 14.43 -19.47 22.80
CA ARG A 27 15.87 -19.52 23.11
C ARG A 27 16.49 -18.13 23.07
N SER A 28 16.19 -17.33 22.05
CA SER A 28 16.79 -16.00 21.87
C SER A 28 16.12 -14.96 22.76
N LYS A 29 16.84 -13.86 23.06
CA LYS A 29 16.26 -12.72 23.79
C LYS A 29 15.07 -12.12 23.02
N ALA A 30 15.15 -12.07 21.70
CA ALA A 30 14.05 -11.62 20.85
C ALA A 30 12.83 -12.55 20.97
N GLU A 31 13.01 -13.87 20.92
CA GLU A 31 11.90 -14.82 21.11
C GLU A 31 11.24 -14.67 22.48
N LYS A 32 12.04 -14.48 23.54
CA LYS A 32 11.51 -14.21 24.89
C LYS A 32 10.75 -12.88 24.96
N ALA A 33 11.27 -11.83 24.32
CA ALA A 33 10.59 -10.53 24.23
C ALA A 33 9.27 -10.61 23.46
N ILE A 34 9.24 -11.37 22.37
CA ILE A 34 8.01 -11.67 21.62
C ILE A 34 6.99 -12.35 22.54
N CYS A 35 7.40 -13.41 23.24
CA CYS A 35 6.51 -14.16 24.14
C CYS A 35 6.03 -13.39 25.36
N ALA A 36 6.78 -12.37 25.80
CA ALA A 36 6.41 -11.55 26.95
C ALA A 36 5.29 -10.53 26.65
N SER A 37 4.99 -10.27 25.37
CA SER A 37 3.98 -9.30 24.95
C SER A 37 2.98 -9.92 23.96
N PRO A 38 1.67 -9.97 24.30
CA PRO A 38 0.64 -10.44 23.39
C PRO A 38 0.58 -9.66 22.06
N GLU A 39 0.83 -8.35 22.11
CA GLU A 39 0.86 -7.49 20.91
C GLU A 39 2.01 -7.89 19.98
N VAL A 40 3.21 -8.06 20.53
CA VAL A 40 4.40 -8.45 19.76
C VAL A 40 4.26 -9.89 19.24
N SER A 41 3.66 -10.78 20.04
CA SER A 41 3.31 -12.14 19.61
C SER A 41 2.37 -12.14 18.41
N SER A 42 1.34 -11.29 18.43
CA SER A 42 0.42 -11.13 17.29
C SER A 42 1.16 -10.64 16.03
N LEU A 43 2.08 -9.68 16.17
CA LEU A 43 2.88 -9.18 15.05
C LEU A 43 3.83 -10.25 14.49
N ASP A 44 4.47 -11.06 15.34
CA ASP A 44 5.33 -12.17 14.89
C ASP A 44 4.53 -13.21 14.09
N SER A 45 3.33 -13.57 14.55
CA SER A 45 2.40 -14.42 13.80
C SER A 45 1.99 -13.79 12.46
N ALA A 46 1.68 -12.49 12.44
CA ALA A 46 1.34 -11.79 11.21
C ALA A 46 2.52 -11.76 10.19
N VAL A 47 3.77 -11.63 10.66
CA VAL A 47 4.97 -11.76 9.82
C VAL A 47 5.07 -13.17 9.24
N ALA A 48 4.83 -14.21 10.05
CA ALA A 48 4.88 -15.59 9.58
C ALA A 48 3.78 -15.88 8.54
N ASP A 49 2.58 -15.34 8.72
CA ASP A 49 1.46 -15.46 7.78
C ASP A 49 1.78 -14.76 6.45
N ALA A 50 2.25 -13.52 6.52
CA ALA A 50 2.67 -12.76 5.35
C ALA A 50 3.83 -13.45 4.59
N TYR A 51 4.76 -14.07 5.32
CA TYR A 51 5.86 -14.84 4.73
C TYR A 51 5.36 -16.07 3.97
N ARG A 52 4.41 -16.82 4.54
CA ARG A 52 3.80 -17.98 3.87
C ARG A 52 3.03 -17.56 2.62
N LEU A 53 2.29 -16.45 2.70
CA LEU A 53 1.56 -15.88 1.56
C LEU A 53 2.53 -15.45 0.44
N ALA A 54 3.61 -14.75 0.77
CA ALA A 54 4.63 -14.34 -0.18
C ALA A 54 5.32 -15.55 -0.83
N LEU A 55 5.62 -16.62 -0.07
CA LEU A 55 6.15 -17.87 -0.63
C LEU A 55 5.21 -18.51 -1.64
N SER A 56 3.91 -18.59 -1.33
CA SER A 56 2.90 -19.14 -2.24
C SER A 56 2.77 -18.28 -3.50
N ARG A 57 2.71 -16.96 -3.36
CA ARG A 57 2.66 -16.00 -4.48
C ARG A 57 3.85 -16.12 -5.44
N LEU A 58 5.03 -16.50 -4.93
CA LEU A 58 6.26 -16.63 -5.70
C LEU A 58 6.54 -18.05 -6.19
N GLU A 59 5.71 -19.04 -5.86
CA GLU A 59 6.03 -20.47 -6.02
C GLU A 59 6.44 -20.88 -7.44
N ALA A 60 5.91 -20.21 -8.46
CA ALA A 60 6.26 -20.46 -9.86
C ALA A 60 7.68 -19.98 -10.25
N ASP A 61 8.44 -19.34 -9.36
CA ASP A 61 9.82 -18.91 -9.56
C ASP A 61 10.70 -19.38 -8.39
N ALA A 62 11.37 -20.51 -8.58
CA ALA A 62 12.20 -21.14 -7.56
C ALA A 62 13.35 -20.24 -7.07
N ASN A 63 13.86 -19.35 -7.92
CA ASN A 63 14.91 -18.41 -7.54
C ASN A 63 14.35 -17.31 -6.63
N ALA A 64 13.14 -16.80 -6.92
CA ALA A 64 12.45 -15.85 -6.06
C ALA A 64 12.13 -16.47 -4.68
N VAL A 65 11.68 -17.73 -4.65
CA VAL A 65 11.45 -18.49 -3.40
C VAL A 65 12.75 -18.64 -2.59
N ALA A 66 13.83 -19.08 -3.23
CA ALA A 66 15.13 -19.24 -2.58
C ALA A 66 15.64 -17.90 -2.03
N ARG A 67 15.48 -16.83 -2.81
CA ARG A 67 15.85 -15.49 -2.39
C ARG A 67 15.02 -14.99 -1.21
N LEU A 68 13.72 -15.27 -1.18
CA LEU A 68 12.84 -14.86 -0.08
C LEU A 68 13.20 -15.57 1.22
N LYS A 69 13.64 -16.84 1.15
CA LYS A 69 14.19 -17.58 2.30
C LYS A 69 15.47 -16.95 2.83
N ILE A 70 16.39 -16.54 1.96
CA ILE A 70 17.64 -15.86 2.36
C ILE A 70 17.32 -14.52 3.04
N ASP A 71 16.43 -13.75 2.43
CA ASP A 71 16.00 -12.43 2.91
C ASP A 71 15.28 -12.53 4.28
N GLN A 72 14.39 -13.52 4.46
CA GLN A 72 13.75 -13.79 5.76
C GLN A 72 14.75 -14.24 6.83
N LYS A 73 15.74 -15.07 6.45
CA LYS A 73 16.80 -15.47 7.38
C LYS A 73 17.65 -14.27 7.82
N ALA A 74 17.95 -13.34 6.91
CA ALA A 74 18.66 -12.11 7.24
C ALA A 74 17.86 -11.29 8.26
N PHE A 75 16.56 -11.08 8.01
CA PHE A 75 15.66 -10.40 8.95
C PHE A 75 15.68 -11.03 10.36
N VAL A 76 15.51 -12.35 10.48
CA VAL A 76 15.51 -13.05 11.78
C VAL A 76 16.87 -12.94 12.49
N THR A 77 17.95 -13.17 11.74
CA THR A 77 19.33 -13.06 12.28
C THR A 77 19.58 -11.65 12.82
N TYR A 78 19.09 -10.65 12.09
CA TYR A 78 19.28 -9.26 12.41
C TYR A 78 18.46 -8.84 13.65
N ARG A 79 17.19 -9.27 13.72
CA ARG A 79 16.34 -9.13 14.91
C ARG A 79 17.04 -9.65 16.16
N ASP A 80 17.53 -10.89 16.10
CA ASP A 80 18.11 -11.57 17.25
C ASP A 80 19.43 -10.93 17.69
N LYS A 81 20.24 -10.45 16.73
CA LYS A 81 21.51 -9.77 17.01
C LYS A 81 21.31 -8.41 17.68
N PHE A 82 20.30 -7.65 17.28
CA PHE A 82 20.15 -6.25 17.65
C PHE A 82 19.00 -5.97 18.62
N ILE A 83 18.38 -7.00 19.19
CA ILE A 83 17.25 -6.85 20.10
C ILE A 83 17.53 -5.97 21.33
N ASP A 84 18.77 -5.93 21.81
CA ASP A 84 19.18 -5.10 22.94
C ASP A 84 19.59 -3.67 22.52
N ASN A 85 19.57 -3.35 21.22
CA ASN A 85 19.92 -2.03 20.71
C ASN A 85 18.71 -1.09 20.76
N GLU A 86 18.88 0.11 21.31
CA GLU A 86 17.82 1.11 21.47
C GLU A 86 17.17 1.58 20.15
N ASN A 87 17.90 1.48 19.02
CA ASN A 87 17.37 1.83 17.71
C ASN A 87 16.51 0.73 17.09
N LEU A 88 16.47 -0.47 17.70
CA LEU A 88 15.57 -1.56 17.30
C LEU A 88 14.31 -1.54 18.18
N VAL A 89 13.27 -0.86 17.69
CA VAL A 89 11.92 -0.98 18.25
C VAL A 89 11.29 -2.25 17.68
N LEU A 90 11.20 -3.31 18.50
CA LEU A 90 10.79 -4.64 18.04
C LEU A 90 9.41 -4.67 17.36
N PRO A 91 8.33 -4.07 17.92
CA PRO A 91 7.05 -3.98 17.23
C PRO A 91 7.19 -3.41 15.82
N ASP A 92 7.81 -2.23 15.68
CA ASP A 92 7.97 -1.57 14.38
C ASP A 92 8.83 -2.38 13.40
N PHE A 93 9.85 -3.08 13.93
CA PHE A 93 10.72 -3.94 13.13
C PHE A 93 9.94 -5.12 12.54
N LEU A 94 9.08 -5.77 13.33
CA LEU A 94 8.19 -6.83 12.86
C LEU A 94 7.13 -6.27 11.88
N ALA A 95 6.53 -5.13 12.21
CA ALA A 95 5.50 -4.49 11.41
C ALA A 95 6.02 -4.12 10.00
N ARG A 96 7.17 -3.45 9.91
CA ARG A 96 7.82 -3.13 8.62
C ARG A 96 8.11 -4.37 7.79
N ARG A 97 8.47 -5.49 8.45
CA ARG A 97 8.72 -6.74 7.75
C ARG A 97 7.44 -7.35 7.18
N ARG A 98 6.38 -7.44 7.97
CA ARG A 98 5.06 -7.91 7.52
C ARG A 98 4.64 -7.13 6.27
N ASP A 99 4.74 -5.81 6.33
CA ASP A 99 4.29 -4.93 5.27
C ASP A 99 5.10 -5.05 3.98
N PHE A 100 6.42 -5.18 4.11
CA PHE A 100 7.25 -5.54 2.96
C PHE A 100 6.79 -6.86 2.33
N LEU A 101 6.60 -7.92 3.14
CA LEU A 101 6.18 -9.24 2.64
C LEU A 101 4.81 -9.19 1.94
N LEU A 102 3.86 -8.45 2.49
CA LEU A 102 2.53 -8.26 1.90
C LEU A 102 2.58 -7.45 0.59
N SER A 103 3.50 -6.49 0.50
CA SER A 103 3.68 -5.64 -0.69
C SER A 103 4.33 -6.36 -1.88
N ILE A 104 4.91 -7.56 -1.70
CA ILE A 104 5.55 -8.30 -2.79
C ILE A 104 4.52 -8.61 -3.88
N ASP A 105 4.78 -8.08 -5.08
CA ASP A 105 3.96 -8.22 -6.26
C ASP A 105 4.28 -9.55 -6.98
N PRO A 106 3.33 -10.50 -7.08
CA PRO A 106 3.57 -11.77 -7.77
C PRO A 106 3.68 -11.64 -9.29
N THR A 107 3.28 -10.48 -9.84
CA THR A 107 3.14 -10.26 -11.27
C THR A 107 4.51 -10.19 -11.94
N ALA A 108 4.71 -10.98 -12.99
CA ALA A 108 5.90 -10.88 -13.80
C ALA A 108 5.90 -9.54 -14.54
N ARG A 109 6.89 -8.69 -14.28
CA ARG A 109 7.06 -7.42 -15.00
C ARG A 109 7.70 -7.68 -16.36
N GLY A 110 7.46 -6.80 -17.34
CA GLY A 110 8.12 -6.83 -18.65
C GLY A 110 9.45 -6.07 -18.65
N SER A 111 9.48 -4.91 -17.97
CA SER A 111 10.60 -3.97 -17.90
C SER A 111 11.32 -4.01 -16.54
N VAL A 112 12.44 -3.30 -16.44
CA VAL A 112 13.14 -3.00 -15.16
C VAL A 112 12.47 -1.88 -14.37
N GLU A 113 11.50 -1.17 -14.96
CA GLU A 113 10.81 -0.06 -14.31
C GLU A 113 9.98 -0.51 -13.11
N GLY A 114 9.75 0.45 -12.22
CA GLY A 114 8.91 0.28 -11.04
C GLY A 114 9.69 0.28 -9.73
N HIS A 115 9.00 -0.14 -8.68
CA HIS A 115 9.51 -0.16 -7.31
C HIS A 115 9.92 -1.57 -6.92
N TRP A 116 11.13 -1.69 -6.38
CA TRP A 116 11.78 -2.92 -5.98
C TRP A 116 12.30 -2.79 -4.56
N LYS A 117 12.13 -3.81 -3.72
CA LYS A 117 12.54 -3.80 -2.32
C LYS A 117 13.24 -5.09 -1.90
N SER A 118 14.14 -4.99 -0.93
CA SER A 118 14.68 -6.10 -0.17
C SER A 118 14.67 -5.74 1.33
N PHE A 119 15.14 -6.65 2.19
CA PHE A 119 15.34 -6.30 3.60
C PHE A 119 16.30 -5.11 3.82
N TRP A 120 17.22 -4.85 2.89
CA TRP A 120 18.29 -3.86 3.06
C TRP A 120 17.98 -2.49 2.46
N GLY A 121 16.99 -2.39 1.57
CA GLY A 121 16.73 -1.15 0.87
C GLY A 121 15.78 -1.29 -0.31
N GLU A 122 15.76 -0.26 -1.14
CA GLU A 122 14.79 -0.12 -2.21
C GLU A 122 15.43 0.50 -3.47
N THR A 123 14.85 0.18 -4.62
CA THR A 123 15.20 0.78 -5.91
C THR A 123 13.92 1.22 -6.60
N ARG A 124 13.91 2.45 -7.10
CA ARG A 124 12.86 2.98 -7.97
C ARG A 124 13.46 3.30 -9.33
N ILE A 125 12.86 2.77 -10.38
CA ILE A 125 13.29 2.98 -11.77
C ILE A 125 12.11 3.57 -12.54
N ARG A 126 12.33 4.69 -13.22
CA ARG A 126 11.31 5.47 -13.92
C ARG A 126 11.81 5.89 -15.30
N SER A 127 10.90 6.07 -16.26
CA SER A 127 11.26 6.71 -17.52
C SER A 127 11.58 8.19 -17.30
N SER A 128 12.65 8.69 -17.92
CA SER A 128 12.98 10.11 -17.94
C SER A 128 12.41 10.79 -19.19
N ASN A 129 12.33 12.12 -19.16
CA ASN A 129 11.87 12.94 -20.29
C ASN A 129 12.84 12.92 -21.49
N ARG A 130 14.01 12.28 -21.37
CA ARG A 130 15.08 12.26 -22.39
C ARG A 130 15.22 10.91 -23.10
N GLY A 131 14.36 9.94 -22.80
CA GLY A 131 14.43 8.57 -23.35
C GLY A 131 15.40 7.63 -22.62
N ASP A 132 16.10 8.12 -21.59
CA ASP A 132 16.84 7.31 -20.61
C ASP A 132 15.95 6.93 -19.41
N LEU A 133 16.40 6.05 -18.51
CA LEU A 133 15.69 5.72 -17.27
C LEU A 133 16.34 6.42 -16.07
N ASP A 134 15.55 7.05 -15.21
CA ASP A 134 16.00 7.61 -13.93
C ASP A 134 15.92 6.54 -12.83
N ILE A 135 16.99 6.40 -12.06
CA ILE A 135 17.08 5.46 -10.94
C ILE A 135 17.29 6.20 -9.63
N SER A 136 16.44 5.91 -8.65
CA SER A 136 16.73 6.17 -7.24
C SER A 136 17.00 4.86 -6.54
N HIS A 137 18.24 4.66 -6.08
CA HIS A 137 18.66 3.46 -5.37
C HIS A 137 19.13 3.86 -3.99
N TRP A 138 18.60 3.22 -2.95
CA TRP A 138 19.10 3.44 -1.60
C TRP A 138 19.05 2.18 -0.76
N MET A 139 20.13 1.95 -0.03
CA MET A 139 20.26 0.87 0.95
C MET A 139 20.86 1.39 2.23
N SER A 140 20.47 0.80 3.35
CA SER A 140 21.00 1.19 4.64
C SER A 140 21.01 0.02 5.61
N GLU A 141 21.99 0.04 6.48
CA GLU A 141 22.01 -0.80 7.66
C GLU A 141 20.80 -0.45 8.58
N PRO A 142 19.84 -1.36 8.83
CA PRO A 142 18.54 -1.00 9.40
C PRO A 142 18.52 -0.47 10.84
N VAL A 143 19.54 -0.76 11.67
CA VAL A 143 19.54 -0.42 13.11
C VAL A 143 20.72 0.45 13.51
N LEU A 144 21.94 0.09 13.11
CA LEU A 144 23.13 0.87 13.40
C LEU A 144 23.31 2.04 12.43
N ARG A 145 22.73 1.96 11.23
CA ARG A 145 22.99 2.90 10.12
C ARG A 145 24.48 3.10 9.86
N SER A 146 25.29 2.08 10.17
CA SER A 146 26.75 2.13 10.08
C SER A 146 27.24 2.25 8.63
N TRP A 147 26.35 2.01 7.67
CA TRP A 147 26.56 2.30 6.26
C TRP A 147 25.23 2.69 5.61
N ASN A 148 25.34 3.56 4.62
CA ASN A 148 24.30 3.94 3.68
C ASN A 148 24.88 3.92 2.27
N CYS A 149 24.05 3.53 1.31
CA CYS A 149 24.35 3.69 -0.10
C CYS A 149 23.19 4.44 -0.74
N GLY A 150 23.52 5.51 -1.47
CA GLY A 150 22.55 6.34 -2.18
C GLY A 150 21.61 7.14 -1.27
N ASP A 151 20.77 7.95 -1.91
CA ASP A 151 19.74 8.76 -1.27
C ASP A 151 18.40 8.54 -2.00
N PRO A 152 17.28 8.28 -1.31
CA PRO A 152 15.97 8.16 -1.94
C PRO A 152 15.51 9.41 -2.73
N GLN A 153 16.11 10.58 -2.51
CA GLN A 153 15.84 11.83 -3.21
C GLN A 153 16.75 12.05 -4.42
N GLU A 154 17.85 11.32 -4.52
CA GLU A 154 18.75 11.41 -5.66
C GLU A 154 18.28 10.50 -6.80
N THR A 155 18.47 10.99 -8.03
CA THR A 155 18.19 10.24 -9.25
C THR A 155 19.43 10.22 -10.12
N THR A 156 19.84 9.03 -10.56
CA THR A 156 20.93 8.85 -11.52
C THR A 156 20.35 8.42 -12.86
N PRO A 157 20.71 9.07 -13.98
CA PRO A 157 20.38 8.60 -15.31
C PRO A 157 21.03 7.23 -15.57
N GLY A 158 20.26 6.32 -16.14
CA GLY A 158 20.69 4.99 -16.53
C GLY A 158 20.37 4.71 -17.99
N ARG A 159 21.28 3.99 -18.65
CA ARG A 159 21.14 3.55 -20.04
C ARG A 159 20.79 2.08 -20.09
N LEU A 160 19.82 1.73 -20.95
CA LEU A 160 19.54 0.32 -21.25
C LEU A 160 20.60 -0.25 -22.20
N GLU A 161 21.35 -1.22 -21.71
CA GLU A 161 22.38 -1.96 -22.45
C GLU A 161 22.10 -3.46 -22.39
N ARG A 162 21.78 -4.06 -23.54
CA ARG A 162 21.52 -5.51 -23.67
C ARG A 162 20.51 -6.04 -22.63
N GLY A 163 19.42 -5.31 -22.42
CA GLY A 163 18.32 -5.71 -21.52
C GLY A 163 18.59 -5.47 -20.02
N ALA A 164 19.69 -4.81 -19.67
CA ALA A 164 19.95 -4.35 -18.31
C ALA A 164 20.15 -2.84 -18.29
N LEU A 165 19.79 -2.24 -17.17
CA LEU A 165 19.97 -0.83 -16.94
C LEU A 165 21.32 -0.58 -16.26
N VAL A 166 22.12 0.32 -16.82
CA VAL A 166 23.48 0.63 -16.36
C VAL A 166 23.56 2.11 -16.00
N THR A 167 24.05 2.41 -14.80
CA THR A 167 24.33 3.78 -14.34
C THR A 167 25.83 4.01 -14.19
N GLY A 168 26.25 5.27 -14.13
CA GLY A 168 27.64 5.64 -13.84
C GLY A 168 28.64 5.24 -14.92
N SER A 169 29.92 5.20 -14.55
CA SER A 169 31.02 4.75 -15.39
C SER A 169 31.30 3.25 -15.18
N LYS A 170 32.32 2.71 -15.86
CA LYS A 170 32.76 1.32 -15.63
C LYS A 170 33.37 1.11 -14.23
N ASP A 171 33.83 2.19 -13.61
CA ASP A 171 34.62 2.14 -12.37
C ASP A 171 33.79 2.43 -11.11
N ASP A 172 32.57 2.97 -11.24
CA ASP A 172 31.67 3.32 -10.14
C ASP A 172 30.19 3.02 -10.43
N GLY A 173 29.89 2.42 -11.58
CA GLY A 173 28.53 2.20 -12.05
C GLY A 173 27.82 1.00 -11.41
N MET A 174 26.48 1.03 -11.51
CA MET A 174 25.62 -0.08 -11.11
C MET A 174 24.91 -0.67 -12.32
N ARG A 175 24.67 -1.98 -12.28
CA ARG A 175 23.91 -2.73 -13.26
C ARG A 175 22.68 -3.33 -12.60
N PHE A 176 21.52 -3.06 -13.19
CA PHE A 176 20.23 -3.59 -12.79
C PHE A 176 19.67 -4.46 -13.91
N GLU A 177 19.51 -5.75 -13.65
CA GLU A 177 19.01 -6.70 -14.63
C GLU A 177 17.85 -7.51 -14.05
N ARG A 178 16.82 -7.77 -14.86
CA ARG A 178 15.78 -8.69 -14.44
C ARG A 178 16.24 -10.13 -14.58
N LYS A 179 15.98 -10.92 -13.54
CA LYS A 179 16.00 -12.39 -13.60
C LYS A 179 14.66 -12.89 -13.12
N ASN A 180 13.81 -13.27 -14.07
CA ASN A 180 12.42 -13.66 -13.82
C ASN A 180 11.70 -12.59 -12.98
N ARG A 181 11.26 -12.93 -11.76
CA ARG A 181 10.55 -12.01 -10.89
C ARG A 181 11.46 -11.05 -10.13
N LEU A 182 12.78 -11.24 -10.14
CA LEU A 182 13.71 -10.42 -9.35
C LEU A 182 14.36 -9.33 -10.19
N LEU A 183 14.65 -8.20 -9.54
CA LEU A 183 15.65 -7.24 -10.01
C LEU A 183 16.97 -7.57 -9.34
N ILE A 184 17.99 -7.89 -10.13
CA ILE A 184 19.35 -8.13 -9.66
C ILE A 184 20.13 -6.84 -9.83
N MET A 185 20.66 -6.31 -8.73
CA MET A 185 21.60 -5.21 -8.74
C MET A 185 23.01 -5.76 -8.60
N SER A 186 23.95 -5.25 -9.40
CA SER A 186 25.39 -5.53 -9.29
C SER A 186 26.19 -4.23 -9.39
N ILE A 187 27.25 -4.08 -8.60
CA ILE A 187 28.25 -3.01 -8.77
C ILE A 187 29.23 -3.47 -9.87
N LEU A 188 29.55 -2.57 -10.82
CA LEU A 188 30.39 -2.90 -11.98
C LEU A 188 31.88 -3.05 -11.63
N SER A 189 32.32 -2.49 -10.51
CA SER A 189 33.68 -2.56 -9.98
C SER A 189 33.69 -3.13 -8.55
N ALA A 190 34.83 -3.69 -8.13
CA ALA A 190 35.07 -3.97 -6.72
C ALA A 190 35.30 -2.62 -6.00
N PRO A 191 34.78 -2.42 -4.77
CA PRO A 191 34.92 -1.13 -4.09
C PRO A 191 36.39 -0.77 -3.92
N ASP A 192 36.68 0.52 -4.06
CA ASP A 192 37.99 1.07 -3.73
C ASP A 192 38.28 0.78 -2.25
N VAL A 193 39.40 0.14 -1.98
CA VAL A 193 39.76 -0.41 -0.66
C VAL A 193 39.87 0.70 0.40
N GLU A 194 40.00 1.95 -0.02
CA GLU A 194 40.15 3.13 0.84
C GLU A 194 38.82 3.78 1.28
N THR A 195 37.70 3.60 0.58
CA THR A 195 36.41 4.27 0.92
C THR A 195 35.30 3.33 1.40
N GLY A 196 35.39 2.02 1.16
CA GLY A 196 34.51 1.00 1.75
C GLY A 196 33.02 1.06 1.38
N ALA A 197 32.62 1.91 0.43
CA ALA A 197 31.22 2.06 0.03
C ALA A 197 30.76 0.83 -0.77
N SER A 198 29.94 -0.01 -0.13
CA SER A 198 29.34 -1.20 -0.74
C SER A 198 27.81 -1.09 -0.67
N CYS A 199 27.15 -1.34 -1.81
CA CYS A 199 25.74 -0.99 -2.03
C CYS A 199 24.78 -2.19 -2.09
N GLY A 200 25.22 -3.42 -1.85
CA GLY A 200 24.38 -4.62 -1.94
C GLY A 200 24.25 -5.40 -0.64
N PHE A 201 23.78 -6.66 -0.74
CA PHE A 201 23.39 -7.50 0.41
C PHE A 201 24.51 -7.60 1.45
N ILE A 202 24.34 -7.01 2.64
CA ILE A 202 25.37 -6.97 3.70
C ILE A 202 26.69 -6.34 3.18
N GLY A 203 26.61 -5.25 2.44
CA GLY A 203 27.80 -4.61 1.88
C GLY A 203 28.54 -5.46 0.84
N LYS A 204 27.80 -6.30 0.11
CA LYS A 204 28.32 -7.04 -1.06
C LYS A 204 28.04 -6.27 -2.34
N ASN A 205 28.69 -6.68 -3.43
CA ASN A 205 28.52 -6.04 -4.73
C ASN A 205 27.26 -6.49 -5.48
N THR A 206 26.38 -7.26 -4.85
CA THR A 206 25.17 -7.77 -5.49
C THR A 206 24.00 -7.78 -4.51
N ASP A 207 22.82 -7.45 -5.01
CA ASP A 207 21.56 -7.70 -4.33
C ASP A 207 20.47 -8.20 -5.29
N ALA A 208 19.40 -8.78 -4.75
CA ALA A 208 18.24 -9.22 -5.50
C ALA A 208 16.97 -8.73 -4.78
N MET A 209 16.14 -8.03 -5.52
CA MET A 209 15.03 -7.25 -4.97
C MET A 209 13.73 -7.76 -5.56
N PHE A 210 12.69 -7.72 -4.74
CA PHE A 210 11.35 -8.13 -5.10
C PHE A 210 10.59 -6.93 -5.66
N PRO A 211 9.79 -7.12 -6.72
CA PRO A 211 8.85 -6.11 -7.16
C PRO A 211 7.84 -5.91 -6.04
N VAL A 212 7.52 -4.66 -5.75
CA VAL A 212 6.47 -4.33 -4.80
C VAL A 212 5.35 -3.55 -5.47
N MET A 213 4.13 -3.80 -5.03
CA MET A 213 2.95 -3.04 -5.43
C MET A 213 3.20 -1.60 -4.95
N SER A 214 3.41 -0.66 -5.86
CA SER A 214 3.72 0.71 -5.46
C SER A 214 2.49 1.29 -4.76
N ALA A 215 2.63 1.68 -3.50
CA ALA A 215 1.58 2.39 -2.74
C ALA A 215 1.30 3.81 -3.28
N GLN A 216 1.92 4.23 -4.39
CA GLN A 216 1.69 5.50 -5.06
C GLN A 216 1.75 5.31 -6.58
N PRO A 217 0.78 5.85 -7.35
CA PRO A 217 0.98 6.07 -8.78
C PRO A 217 2.16 7.04 -8.97
N ILE A 218 3.07 6.69 -9.88
CA ILE A 218 4.19 7.55 -10.27
C ILE A 218 3.63 8.62 -11.20
N VAL A 219 3.17 9.75 -10.64
CA VAL A 219 2.88 10.97 -11.40
C VAL A 219 4.10 11.87 -11.30
N ALA A 220 4.60 12.34 -12.44
CA ALA A 220 5.65 13.34 -12.51
C ALA A 220 5.29 14.54 -11.61
N GLU A 221 6.22 15.02 -10.80
CA GLU A 221 6.02 16.24 -10.01
C GLU A 221 5.68 17.40 -10.93
N GLN A 222 4.40 17.76 -10.98
CA GLN A 222 3.99 19.06 -11.48
C GLN A 222 4.31 20.08 -10.40
N LYS A 223 5.11 21.09 -10.77
CA LYS A 223 5.43 22.24 -9.94
C LYS A 223 4.11 22.86 -9.43
N PRO A 224 3.90 23.00 -8.10
CA PRO A 224 2.61 23.45 -7.59
C PRO A 224 2.26 24.84 -8.07
N ILE A 225 1.13 24.97 -8.76
CA ILE A 225 0.43 26.26 -8.87
C ILE A 225 -0.07 26.59 -7.46
N PRO A 226 0.28 27.74 -6.86
CA PRO A 226 -0.17 28.07 -5.51
C PRO A 226 -1.69 28.22 -5.51
N PRO A 227 -2.44 27.41 -4.72
CA PRO A 227 -3.87 27.57 -4.62
C PRO A 227 -4.21 28.88 -3.88
N THR A 228 -5.25 29.57 -4.36
CA THR A 228 -5.89 30.68 -3.64
C THR A 228 -6.31 30.24 -2.24
N SER A 229 -6.43 31.18 -1.29
CA SER A 229 -6.77 30.87 0.11
C SER A 229 -8.01 29.98 0.24
N GLU A 230 -9.06 30.21 -0.55
CA GLU A 230 -10.29 29.40 -0.58
C GLU A 230 -10.06 27.93 -1.04
N LYS A 231 -8.98 27.68 -1.79
CA LYS A 231 -8.65 26.37 -2.35
C LYS A 231 -7.66 25.54 -1.52
N ARG A 232 -7.25 26.00 -0.33
CA ARG A 232 -6.27 25.29 0.51
C ARG A 232 -6.88 24.11 1.26
N LEU A 233 -6.15 23.00 1.30
CA LEU A 233 -6.55 21.78 2.03
C LEU A 233 -6.78 22.05 3.53
N ALA A 234 -6.00 22.96 4.13
CA ALA A 234 -6.13 23.39 5.52
C ALA A 234 -7.52 23.94 5.87
N ASN A 235 -8.20 24.61 4.93
CA ASN A 235 -9.54 25.17 5.17
C ASN A 235 -10.64 24.11 5.12
N VAL A 236 -10.32 22.93 4.59
CA VAL A 236 -11.27 21.83 4.40
C VAL A 236 -11.19 20.82 5.55
N LEU A 237 -10.05 20.73 6.24
CA LEU A 237 -9.86 19.83 7.39
C LEU A 237 -10.95 19.93 8.46
N PRO A 238 -11.42 21.13 8.88
CA PRO A 238 -12.49 21.24 9.88
C PRO A 238 -13.85 20.66 9.45
N ARG A 239 -13.98 20.32 8.17
CA ARG A 239 -15.22 19.86 7.53
C ARG A 239 -15.15 18.36 7.19
N LEU A 240 -14.01 17.72 7.44
CA LEU A 240 -13.78 16.30 7.21
C LEU A 240 -14.67 15.50 8.18
N PRO A 241 -15.47 14.53 7.69
CA PRO A 241 -16.24 13.65 8.55
C PRO A 241 -15.39 12.50 9.10
N ALA A 242 -15.80 11.93 10.24
CA ALA A 242 -15.19 10.72 10.81
C ALA A 242 -15.10 9.56 9.81
N ALA A 243 -16.12 9.46 8.95
CA ALA A 243 -16.20 8.44 7.90
C ALA A 243 -15.03 8.46 6.89
N ALA A 244 -14.24 9.55 6.81
CA ALA A 244 -13.02 9.58 6.02
C ALA A 244 -11.91 8.65 6.55
N PHE A 245 -12.10 8.09 7.75
CA PHE A 245 -11.18 7.18 8.43
C PHE A 245 -11.72 5.74 8.52
N ASP A 246 -12.92 5.45 8.01
CA ASP A 246 -13.60 4.14 8.17
C ASP A 246 -12.75 2.94 7.70
N ASN A 247 -11.86 3.15 6.72
CA ASN A 247 -11.01 2.10 6.15
C ASN A 247 -9.58 2.07 6.75
N THR A 248 -9.39 2.71 7.90
CA THR A 248 -8.16 2.63 8.70
C THR A 248 -8.30 1.55 9.76
N THR A 249 -7.20 1.13 10.38
CA THR A 249 -7.24 0.07 11.42
C THR A 249 -7.97 0.52 12.68
N ASP A 250 -7.91 1.81 13.01
CA ASP A 250 -8.41 2.35 14.27
C ASP A 250 -9.77 3.04 14.14
N GLY A 251 -10.13 3.49 12.95
CA GLY A 251 -11.22 4.46 12.76
C GLY A 251 -10.96 5.74 13.55
N ILE A 252 -11.92 6.66 13.49
CA ILE A 252 -11.94 7.82 14.37
C ILE A 252 -13.38 8.15 14.72
N ASP A 253 -13.66 8.55 15.96
CA ASP A 253 -14.97 9.09 16.32
C ASP A 253 -15.01 10.62 16.16
N GLU A 254 -16.21 11.19 16.16
CA GLU A 254 -16.44 12.64 16.00
C GLU A 254 -15.79 13.50 17.09
N THR A 255 -15.68 13.00 18.32
CA THR A 255 -15.06 13.73 19.43
C THR A 255 -13.56 13.76 19.25
N GLU A 256 -12.98 12.60 18.92
CA GLU A 256 -11.57 12.43 18.67
C GLU A 256 -11.12 13.24 17.44
N LEU A 257 -11.90 13.23 16.36
CA LEU A 257 -11.63 14.01 15.16
C LEU A 257 -11.63 15.51 15.44
N LYS A 258 -12.59 16.02 16.22
CA LYS A 258 -12.61 17.43 16.63
C LYS A 258 -11.37 17.80 17.42
N GLN A 259 -10.91 16.92 18.32
CA GLN A 259 -9.68 17.14 19.06
C GLN A 259 -8.47 17.18 18.12
N LEU A 260 -8.33 16.20 17.24
CA LEU A 260 -7.26 16.14 16.23
C LEU A 260 -7.20 17.42 15.38
N ILE A 261 -8.35 17.90 14.90
CA ILE A 261 -8.45 19.11 14.08
C ILE A 261 -8.05 20.36 14.88
N ALA A 262 -8.46 20.44 16.15
CA ALA A 262 -8.23 21.60 17.00
C ALA A 262 -6.77 21.73 17.46
N THR A 263 -6.09 20.61 17.74
CA THR A 263 -4.78 20.61 18.40
C THR A 263 -3.65 20.03 17.54
N GLY A 264 -3.98 19.38 16.43
CA GLY A 264 -3.03 18.60 15.62
C GLY A 264 -2.76 17.19 16.16
N ALA A 265 -3.35 16.80 17.31
CA ALA A 265 -3.20 15.46 17.88
C ALA A 265 -4.37 15.06 18.80
N SER A 266 -4.76 13.80 18.75
CA SER A 266 -5.76 13.19 19.62
C SER A 266 -5.17 12.04 20.43
N ALA A 267 -6.03 11.23 21.05
CA ALA A 267 -5.60 10.02 21.75
C ALA A 267 -4.85 9.06 20.81
N ASN A 268 -5.42 8.79 19.63
CA ASN A 268 -4.94 7.79 18.68
C ASN A 268 -4.32 8.39 17.41
N TRP A 269 -4.55 9.66 17.09
CA TRP A 269 -4.14 10.25 15.81
C TRP A 269 -3.21 11.45 15.95
N THR A 270 -2.34 11.66 14.97
CA THR A 270 -1.46 12.84 14.90
C THR A 270 -1.37 13.36 13.47
N LEU A 271 -1.52 14.67 13.31
CA LEU A 271 -1.26 15.36 12.06
C LEU A 271 0.26 15.41 11.83
N LYS A 272 0.77 14.63 10.87
CA LYS A 272 2.21 14.53 10.58
C LYS A 272 2.70 15.63 9.65
N SER A 273 1.92 15.97 8.63
CA SER A 273 2.24 17.05 7.71
C SER A 273 1.00 17.69 7.11
N ILE A 274 1.10 18.99 6.85
CA ILE A 274 0.08 19.78 6.17
C ILE A 274 0.75 20.68 5.14
N SER A 275 0.31 20.56 3.89
CA SER A 275 0.68 21.44 2.80
C SER A 275 -0.56 21.93 2.06
N THR A 276 -0.35 22.75 1.04
CA THR A 276 -1.44 23.21 0.17
C THR A 276 -2.10 22.10 -0.62
N GLN A 277 -1.39 20.99 -0.87
CA GLN A 277 -1.80 19.90 -1.75
C GLN A 277 -2.06 18.58 -1.01
N LYS A 278 -1.43 18.38 0.15
CA LYS A 278 -1.45 17.11 0.88
C LYS A 278 -1.50 17.30 2.39
N VAL A 279 -2.29 16.47 3.07
CA VAL A 279 -2.26 16.29 4.52
C VAL A 279 -1.99 14.82 4.81
N VAL A 280 -1.13 14.55 5.78
CA VAL A 280 -0.88 13.20 6.29
C VAL A 280 -1.23 13.15 7.77
N ILE A 281 -2.11 12.21 8.11
CA ILE A 281 -2.53 11.92 9.47
C ILE A 281 -2.16 10.46 9.73
N SER A 282 -1.43 10.20 10.81
CA SER A 282 -1.06 8.83 11.17
C SER A 282 -1.63 8.51 12.55
N ALA A 283 -2.15 7.29 12.70
CA ALA A 283 -2.53 6.78 14.00
C ALA A 283 -1.29 6.38 14.81
N ARG A 284 -1.50 6.06 16.09
CA ARG A 284 -0.50 5.39 16.93
C ARG A 284 -0.21 3.97 16.42
N ARG A 285 -1.20 3.27 15.87
CA ARG A 285 -0.97 1.95 15.29
C ARG A 285 -0.23 2.07 13.96
N PRO A 286 0.76 1.20 13.71
CA PRO A 286 1.43 1.13 12.42
C PRO A 286 0.43 0.92 11.27
N PHE A 287 0.69 1.57 10.13
CA PHE A 287 -0.05 1.42 8.87
C PHE A 287 -1.51 1.84 8.90
N SER A 288 -1.92 2.53 9.95
CA SER A 288 -3.20 3.22 10.05
C SER A 288 -2.95 4.70 9.73
N GLU A 289 -3.09 5.06 8.46
CA GLU A 289 -2.83 6.42 7.97
C GLU A 289 -3.95 6.94 7.09
N VAL A 290 -4.11 8.26 7.05
CA VAL A 290 -4.99 8.96 6.12
C VAL A 290 -4.19 10.03 5.40
N HIS A 291 -4.11 9.90 4.07
CA HIS A 291 -3.50 10.90 3.21
C HIS A 291 -4.63 11.61 2.47
N LEU A 292 -4.74 12.91 2.69
CA LEU A 292 -5.75 13.74 2.05
C LEU A 292 -5.11 14.55 0.95
N THR A 293 -5.73 14.59 -0.21
CA THR A 293 -5.35 15.44 -1.35
C THR A 293 -6.59 16.13 -1.89
N ARG A 294 -6.46 17.39 -2.33
CA ARG A 294 -7.54 18.06 -3.04
C ARG A 294 -7.40 17.76 -4.52
N THR A 295 -8.48 17.35 -5.15
CA THR A 295 -8.51 17.02 -6.56
C THR A 295 -9.79 17.55 -7.20
N THR A 296 -9.86 17.53 -8.53
CA THR A 296 -11.08 17.86 -9.26
C THR A 296 -11.37 16.71 -10.21
N MET A 297 -12.58 16.15 -10.11
CA MET A 297 -13.03 15.05 -10.97
C MET A 297 -14.43 15.35 -11.46
N ASP A 298 -14.68 15.19 -12.76
CA ASP A 298 -15.96 15.54 -13.41
C ASP A 298 -16.43 16.97 -13.15
N GLY A 299 -15.50 17.92 -13.03
CA GLY A 299 -15.81 19.31 -12.67
C GLY A 299 -16.24 19.52 -11.22
N THR A 300 -16.21 18.47 -10.40
CA THR A 300 -16.50 18.53 -8.96
C THR A 300 -15.19 18.66 -8.19
N ASP A 301 -15.14 19.60 -7.24
CA ASP A 301 -14.01 19.79 -6.33
C ASP A 301 -14.12 18.83 -5.15
N LEU A 302 -13.09 18.00 -4.96
CA LEU A 302 -13.10 16.84 -4.08
C LEU A 302 -11.89 16.84 -3.16
N ILE A 303 -12.06 16.25 -1.98
CA ILE A 303 -10.97 15.71 -1.19
C ILE A 303 -10.93 14.20 -1.45
N GLN A 304 -9.81 13.73 -1.98
CA GLN A 304 -9.49 12.31 -2.00
C GLN A 304 -8.84 11.95 -0.65
N ALA A 305 -9.40 10.95 0.02
CA ALA A 305 -8.84 10.36 1.22
C ALA A 305 -8.33 8.97 0.89
N LEU A 306 -7.01 8.82 0.96
CA LEU A 306 -6.31 7.57 0.83
C LEU A 306 -6.03 7.02 2.22
N THR A 307 -6.73 5.96 2.60
CA THR A 307 -6.62 5.33 3.91
C THR A 307 -5.77 4.07 3.81
N PHE A 308 -4.88 3.90 4.76
CA PHE A 308 -4.04 2.73 4.91
C PHE A 308 -4.52 1.94 6.12
N ASN A 309 -4.61 0.61 5.97
CA ASN A 309 -4.71 -0.31 7.09
C ASN A 309 -3.73 -1.48 6.87
N GLU A 310 -3.69 -2.41 7.82
CA GLU A 310 -2.74 -3.54 7.79
C GLU A 310 -2.90 -4.50 6.61
N LYS A 311 -4.02 -4.44 5.89
CA LYS A 311 -4.41 -5.40 4.84
C LYS A 311 -4.50 -4.75 3.45
N ALA A 312 -4.91 -3.49 3.38
CA ALA A 312 -5.25 -2.84 2.14
C ALA A 312 -5.09 -1.31 2.21
N VAL A 313 -4.98 -0.72 1.03
CA VAL A 313 -5.07 0.72 0.81
C VAL A 313 -6.43 0.99 0.15
N SER A 314 -7.19 1.95 0.68
CA SER A 314 -8.52 2.28 0.18
C SER A 314 -8.63 3.76 -0.18
N TYR A 315 -9.47 4.06 -1.18
CA TYR A 315 -9.76 5.41 -1.61
C TYR A 315 -11.20 5.76 -1.27
N SER A 316 -11.43 6.93 -0.68
CA SER A 316 -12.73 7.57 -0.60
C SER A 316 -12.64 9.00 -1.11
N TYR A 317 -13.77 9.54 -1.59
CA TYR A 317 -13.81 10.88 -2.17
C TYR A 317 -14.93 11.68 -1.52
N TRP A 318 -14.67 12.96 -1.32
CA TRP A 318 -15.50 13.81 -0.47
C TRP A 318 -15.70 15.16 -1.14
N ALA A 319 -16.94 15.51 -1.50
CA ALA A 319 -17.24 16.75 -2.20
C ALA A 319 -17.12 17.97 -1.27
N VAL A 320 -16.43 19.00 -1.75
CA VAL A 320 -16.12 20.23 -0.98
C VAL A 320 -17.31 21.18 -0.86
N GLY A 321 -18.41 20.97 -1.57
CA GLY A 321 -19.71 21.64 -1.33
C GLY A 321 -19.66 23.16 -1.05
N ALA A 322 -20.60 23.67 -0.26
CA ALA A 322 -20.61 25.05 0.21
C ALA A 322 -19.59 25.28 1.33
N ALA A 323 -19.07 26.51 1.48
CA ALA A 323 -17.91 26.85 2.31
C ALA A 323 -17.94 26.39 3.79
N SER A 324 -19.11 26.12 4.37
CA SER A 324 -19.30 25.72 5.77
C SER A 324 -19.96 24.35 5.97
N ALA A 325 -20.37 23.66 4.90
CA ALA A 325 -21.04 22.36 5.02
C ALA A 325 -20.02 21.23 5.29
N PRO A 326 -20.37 20.17 6.04
CA PRO A 326 -19.54 18.97 6.09
C PRO A 326 -19.27 18.42 4.69
N LEU A 327 -18.12 17.79 4.49
CA LEU A 327 -17.88 17.09 3.24
C LEU A 327 -18.87 15.93 3.10
N THR A 328 -19.39 15.77 1.89
CA THR A 328 -20.31 14.66 1.59
C THR A 328 -19.58 13.62 0.79
N SER A 329 -19.77 12.33 1.13
CA SER A 329 -19.23 11.23 0.33
C SER A 329 -19.64 11.41 -1.14
N HIS A 330 -18.67 11.22 -2.01
CA HIS A 330 -18.78 11.40 -3.44
C HIS A 330 -18.16 10.19 -4.13
N THR A 331 -18.76 9.73 -5.21
CA THR A 331 -18.21 8.66 -6.04
C THR A 331 -17.95 9.23 -7.43
N PRO A 332 -16.69 9.55 -7.77
CA PRO A 332 -16.35 10.10 -9.09
C PRO A 332 -16.68 9.08 -10.19
N ARG A 333 -17.09 9.54 -11.37
CA ARG A 333 -17.28 8.61 -12.50
C ARG A 333 -15.93 8.25 -13.11
N GLY A 334 -15.77 6.98 -13.51
CA GLY A 334 -14.55 6.50 -14.18
C GLY A 334 -13.34 6.42 -13.25
N LEU A 335 -13.55 6.06 -11.99
CA LEU A 335 -12.51 6.04 -10.96
C LEU A 335 -11.37 5.08 -11.31
N ARG A 336 -11.71 3.92 -11.88
CA ARG A 336 -10.71 2.91 -12.27
C ARG A 336 -9.97 3.28 -13.53
N ARG A 337 -10.55 4.09 -14.41
CA ARG A 337 -9.84 4.67 -15.55
C ARG A 337 -8.70 5.58 -15.06
N LEU A 338 -8.94 6.42 -14.05
CA LEU A 338 -7.91 7.26 -13.46
C LEU A 338 -6.83 6.46 -12.71
N LEU A 339 -7.20 5.37 -12.03
CA LEU A 339 -6.24 4.46 -11.41
C LEU A 339 -5.44 3.66 -12.45
N ASN A 340 -6.05 3.28 -13.58
CA ASN A 340 -5.38 2.56 -14.67
C ASN A 340 -4.58 3.48 -15.62
N GLU A 341 -4.97 4.73 -15.83
CA GLU A 341 -4.20 5.72 -16.60
C GLU A 341 -2.86 6.07 -15.89
N THR A 342 -2.73 5.72 -14.61
CA THR A 342 -1.45 5.79 -13.88
C THR A 342 -0.60 4.51 -13.98
N GLN A 343 -1.10 3.45 -14.62
CA GLN A 343 -0.35 2.24 -14.96
C GLN A 343 -0.11 2.19 -16.48
N ASP A 344 1.08 2.64 -16.87
CA ASP A 344 1.79 2.30 -18.11
C ASP A 344 0.97 2.36 -19.42
N GLY A 345 0.73 3.60 -19.90
CA GLY A 345 0.99 4.04 -21.28
C GLY A 345 0.38 3.30 -22.49
N SER A 346 -0.38 2.22 -22.31
CA SER A 346 -0.93 1.43 -23.41
C SER A 346 -2.46 1.42 -23.36
N ASP A 347 -3.04 2.10 -24.36
CA ASP A 347 -4.45 2.14 -24.70
C ASP A 347 -5.41 2.85 -23.72
N ALA A 348 -5.11 4.11 -23.37
CA ALA A 348 -6.11 4.99 -22.77
C ALA A 348 -7.23 5.29 -23.81
N ILE A 349 -8.24 4.42 -23.89
CA ILE A 349 -9.46 4.66 -24.69
C ILE A 349 -10.14 5.90 -24.14
N PRO A 350 -10.28 7.04 -24.83
CA PRO A 350 -11.01 8.23 -24.34
C PRO A 350 -12.40 7.85 -23.82
N LEU A 351 -12.89 8.50 -22.75
CA LEU A 351 -14.15 8.07 -22.13
C LEU A 351 -15.27 8.26 -23.15
N SER A 352 -15.20 9.34 -23.93
CA SER A 352 -16.05 9.61 -25.10
C SER A 352 -16.21 8.43 -26.04
N ASP A 353 -15.15 7.62 -26.20
CA ASP A 353 -15.07 6.58 -27.22
C ASP A 353 -15.65 5.23 -26.75
N ILE A 354 -15.95 5.11 -25.45
CA ILE A 354 -16.57 3.93 -24.87
C ILE A 354 -18.09 3.99 -25.09
N PRO A 355 -18.71 2.97 -25.70
CA PRO A 355 -20.16 2.91 -25.84
C PRO A 355 -20.89 3.14 -24.51
N ALA A 356 -21.93 3.98 -24.52
CA ALA A 356 -22.67 4.35 -23.32
C ALA A 356 -23.13 3.14 -22.46
N PRO A 357 -23.60 2.02 -23.02
CA PRO A 357 -23.96 0.85 -22.23
C PRO A 357 -22.78 0.25 -21.44
N ILE A 358 -21.58 0.21 -22.04
CA ILE A 358 -20.37 -0.29 -21.39
C ILE A 358 -19.91 0.68 -20.31
N ARG A 359 -19.94 1.99 -20.61
CA ARG A 359 -19.61 3.04 -19.65
C ARG A 359 -20.50 2.97 -18.41
N ASN A 360 -21.81 2.85 -18.59
CA ASN A 360 -22.77 2.72 -17.50
C ASN A 360 -22.52 1.46 -16.65
N TYR A 361 -22.15 0.35 -17.29
CA TYR A 361 -21.80 -0.89 -16.57
C TYR A 361 -20.50 -0.78 -15.77
N ILE A 362 -19.47 -0.14 -16.35
CA ILE A 362 -18.23 0.18 -15.62
C ILE A 362 -18.55 1.06 -14.42
N GLU A 363 -19.28 2.15 -14.63
CA GLU A 363 -19.67 3.09 -13.55
C GLU A 363 -20.50 2.40 -12.46
N LYS A 364 -21.46 1.55 -12.83
CA LYS A 364 -22.27 0.75 -11.88
C LYS A 364 -21.38 -0.21 -11.09
N THR A 365 -20.47 -0.90 -11.77
CA THR A 365 -19.59 -1.90 -11.15
C THR A 365 -18.63 -1.24 -10.17
N GLU A 366 -18.00 -0.13 -10.54
CA GLU A 366 -17.13 0.66 -9.67
C GLU A 366 -17.86 1.13 -8.41
N GLN A 367 -19.05 1.71 -8.57
CA GLN A 367 -19.85 2.16 -7.42
C GLN A 367 -20.19 1.00 -6.50
N CYS A 368 -20.64 -0.13 -7.05
CA CYS A 368 -20.97 -1.28 -6.23
C CYS A 368 -19.80 -1.82 -5.42
N LEU A 369 -18.61 -1.89 -6.02
CA LEU A 369 -17.44 -2.43 -5.36
C LEU A 369 -16.90 -1.50 -4.27
N HIS A 370 -17.00 -0.19 -4.48
CA HIS A 370 -16.76 0.80 -3.43
C HIS A 370 -17.65 0.52 -2.21
N TRP A 371 -18.98 0.43 -2.42
CA TRP A 371 -19.94 0.23 -1.34
C TRP A 371 -19.89 -1.18 -0.72
N GLU A 372 -19.48 -2.21 -1.46
CA GLU A 372 -19.24 -3.57 -0.94
C GLU A 372 -17.99 -3.64 -0.07
N GLY A 373 -16.99 -2.80 -0.35
CA GLY A 373 -15.74 -2.71 0.42
C GLY A 373 -15.83 -1.83 1.67
N GLU A 374 -16.86 -0.99 1.80
CA GLU A 374 -17.06 -0.18 3.01
C GLU A 374 -17.50 -1.06 4.20
N VAL A 375 -16.70 -1.04 5.28
CA VAL A 375 -17.01 -1.75 6.52
C VAL A 375 -17.41 -0.74 7.59
N SER A 376 -18.53 -0.97 8.30
CA SER A 376 -18.87 -0.22 9.53
C SER A 376 -18.45 -1.08 10.72
N ASP A 377 -17.25 -0.80 11.23
CA ASP A 377 -16.66 -1.46 12.40
C ASP A 377 -17.30 -0.99 13.72
N ASP A 378 -17.89 0.20 13.74
CA ASP A 378 -18.53 0.79 14.92
C ASP A 378 -19.96 0.27 15.18
N GLY A 379 -20.50 -0.58 14.30
CA GLY A 379 -21.85 -1.10 14.47
C GLY A 379 -22.96 -0.04 14.35
N ALA A 380 -22.66 1.16 13.86
CA ALA A 380 -23.67 2.20 13.66
C ALA A 380 -24.71 1.75 12.63
N SER A 381 -25.92 1.43 13.11
CA SER A 381 -26.99 0.87 12.29
C SER A 381 -27.35 1.76 11.09
N ALA A 382 -27.19 3.07 11.22
CA ALA A 382 -27.45 4.04 10.16
C ALA A 382 -26.49 3.89 8.96
N ARG A 383 -25.20 3.65 9.21
CA ARG A 383 -24.20 3.49 8.14
C ARG A 383 -24.38 2.16 7.42
N LYS A 384 -24.63 1.08 8.17
CA LYS A 384 -24.98 -0.23 7.59
C LYS A 384 -26.25 -0.15 6.74
N GLN A 385 -27.28 0.58 7.20
CA GLN A 385 -28.49 0.84 6.42
C GLN A 385 -28.21 1.67 5.17
N GLN A 386 -27.36 2.69 5.25
CA GLN A 386 -26.96 3.50 4.11
C GLN A 386 -26.26 2.63 3.05
N ILE A 387 -25.24 1.86 3.44
CA ILE A 387 -24.51 0.94 2.55
C ILE A 387 -25.49 -0.03 1.89
N ALA A 388 -26.32 -0.73 2.67
CA ALA A 388 -27.31 -1.68 2.15
C ALA A 388 -28.32 -1.01 1.20
N SER A 389 -28.78 0.20 1.53
CA SER A 389 -29.71 0.95 0.67
C SER A 389 -29.07 1.34 -0.66
N THR A 390 -27.79 1.74 -0.64
CA THR A 390 -27.06 2.17 -1.82
C THR A 390 -26.77 0.98 -2.72
N LEU A 391 -26.31 -0.16 -2.16
CA LEU A 391 -26.09 -1.41 -2.90
C LEU A 391 -27.37 -1.89 -3.60
N LYS A 392 -28.52 -1.76 -2.93
CA LYS A 392 -29.82 -2.09 -3.51
C LYS A 392 -30.22 -1.11 -4.61
N LYS A 393 -30.06 0.20 -4.39
CA LYS A 393 -30.40 1.26 -5.36
C LYS A 393 -29.56 1.15 -6.63
N LEU A 394 -28.30 0.75 -6.48
CA LEU A 394 -27.38 0.51 -7.59
C LEU A 394 -27.59 -0.85 -8.27
N ASP A 395 -28.52 -1.70 -7.83
CA ASP A 395 -28.72 -3.06 -8.34
C ASP A 395 -27.40 -3.85 -8.46
N CYS A 396 -26.61 -3.85 -7.39
CA CYS A 396 -25.30 -4.49 -7.37
C CYS A 396 -25.36 -6.02 -7.54
N ALA A 397 -26.45 -6.65 -7.09
CA ALA A 397 -26.70 -8.07 -7.37
C ALA A 397 -26.95 -8.37 -8.86
N GLY A 398 -27.30 -7.35 -9.66
CA GLY A 398 -27.56 -7.46 -11.09
C GLY A 398 -26.31 -7.46 -11.96
N ARG A 399 -25.11 -7.18 -11.42
CA ARG A 399 -23.87 -6.99 -12.23
C ARG A 399 -23.58 -8.15 -13.20
N GLN A 400 -23.74 -9.40 -12.76
CA GLN A 400 -23.52 -10.56 -13.64
C GLN A 400 -24.54 -10.66 -14.78
N ARG A 401 -25.77 -10.16 -14.58
CA ARG A 401 -26.75 -10.10 -15.67
C ARG A 401 -26.35 -9.03 -16.68
N ASP A 402 -25.97 -7.84 -16.21
CA ASP A 402 -25.56 -6.73 -17.07
C ASP A 402 -24.33 -7.10 -17.91
N GLU A 403 -23.34 -7.76 -17.28
CA GLU A 403 -22.16 -8.28 -17.97
C GLU A 403 -22.57 -9.20 -19.12
N LYS A 404 -23.41 -10.22 -18.85
CA LYS A 404 -23.88 -11.15 -19.89
C LYS A 404 -24.61 -10.43 -21.01
N THR A 405 -25.46 -9.46 -20.69
CA THR A 405 -26.18 -8.65 -21.68
C THR A 405 -25.20 -7.89 -22.58
N LEU A 406 -24.17 -7.26 -22.01
CA LEU A 406 -23.17 -6.53 -22.78
C LEU A 406 -22.27 -7.46 -23.60
N MET A 407 -21.90 -8.62 -23.07
CA MET A 407 -21.11 -9.62 -23.81
C MET A 407 -21.85 -10.11 -25.06
N VAL A 408 -23.18 -10.23 -25.00
CA VAL A 408 -24.02 -10.54 -26.18
C VAL A 408 -24.11 -9.35 -27.13
N GLN A 409 -24.33 -8.14 -26.60
CA GLN A 409 -24.49 -6.92 -27.39
C GLN A 409 -23.23 -6.56 -28.19
N PHE A 410 -22.05 -6.80 -27.63
CA PHE A 410 -20.75 -6.44 -28.23
C PHE A 410 -19.95 -7.67 -28.70
N LYS A 411 -20.62 -8.80 -28.96
CA LYS A 411 -20.00 -10.10 -29.29
C LYS A 411 -19.00 -10.08 -30.46
N ASP A 412 -19.14 -9.14 -31.39
CA ASP A 412 -18.28 -9.02 -32.59
C ASP A 412 -17.22 -7.91 -32.44
N GLN A 413 -17.09 -7.31 -31.25
CA GLN A 413 -16.19 -6.18 -30.97
C GLN A 413 -15.23 -6.56 -29.84
N GLU A 414 -14.14 -7.26 -30.19
CA GLU A 414 -13.15 -7.84 -29.26
C GLU A 414 -12.59 -6.83 -28.24
N ARG A 415 -12.37 -5.58 -28.67
CA ARG A 415 -11.96 -4.46 -27.80
C ARG A 415 -12.92 -4.26 -26.62
N TRP A 416 -14.22 -4.34 -26.88
CA TRP A 416 -15.25 -4.12 -25.86
C TRP A 416 -15.49 -5.33 -24.99
N LEU A 417 -15.42 -6.55 -25.56
CA LEU A 417 -15.49 -7.79 -24.78
C LEU A 417 -14.36 -7.87 -23.75
N THR A 418 -13.15 -7.44 -24.15
CA THR A 418 -12.00 -7.36 -23.25
C THR A 418 -12.25 -6.36 -22.12
N LEU A 419 -12.82 -5.19 -22.42
CA LEU A 419 -13.14 -4.18 -21.41
C LEU A 419 -14.24 -4.65 -20.44
N ILE A 420 -15.32 -5.27 -20.95
CA ILE A 420 -16.45 -5.78 -20.16
C ILE A 420 -15.98 -6.88 -19.20
N SER A 421 -15.27 -7.89 -19.70
CA SER A 421 -14.79 -9.04 -18.91
C SER A 421 -13.77 -8.66 -17.84
N ARG A 422 -12.86 -7.71 -18.14
CA ARG A 422 -11.91 -7.19 -17.15
C ARG A 422 -12.60 -6.42 -16.03
N THR A 423 -13.80 -5.88 -16.25
CA THR A 423 -14.47 -5.03 -15.25
C THR A 423 -14.74 -5.77 -13.94
N ASN A 424 -15.06 -7.08 -13.96
CA ASN A 424 -15.27 -7.89 -12.75
C ASN A 424 -14.01 -8.59 -12.21
N GLN A 425 -13.02 -8.90 -13.05
CA GLN A 425 -11.84 -9.70 -12.65
C GLN A 425 -10.83 -8.97 -11.75
N PHE A 426 -10.77 -7.65 -11.81
CA PHE A 426 -9.75 -6.86 -11.09
C PHE A 426 -10.20 -6.37 -9.71
N LEU A 427 -11.39 -6.75 -9.24
CA LEU A 427 -12.00 -6.16 -8.04
C LEU A 427 -12.74 -7.15 -7.14
N ALA A 428 -12.41 -8.44 -7.18
CA ALA A 428 -12.69 -9.32 -6.04
C ALA A 428 -11.59 -9.08 -4.98
N PRO A 429 -11.93 -9.01 -3.67
CA PRO A 429 -10.96 -8.78 -2.60
C PRO A 429 -9.83 -9.82 -2.56
#